data_AF-A0A7F5RGU6-F1
#
_entry.id   AF-A0A7F5RGU6-F1
#
_cell.length_a   1.000
_cell.length_b   1.000
_cell.length_c   1.000
_cell.angle_alpha   90.00
_cell.angle_beta   90.00
_cell.angle_gamma   90.00
#
_symmetry.space_group_name_H-M   'P 1'
#
loop_
_entity.id
_entity.type
_entity.pdbx_description
1 polymer ?
#
loop_
_entity_poly.entity_id
_entity_poly.type
_entity_poly.pdbx_seq_one_letter_code
_entity_poly.pdbx_strand_id
1 'polypeptide(L)'
;MACNCTNPFYGVPIQNTSCNAASSVMFMTLVNNLLRNQCDISDVCGRIRPTLNPDNSYDFIVVGGGGAGSVVAGRLSENPNWKVLLIEQGNDEPVGSQVPTFAFTFIGNSETTLFYPTERQANACRQNANNQCTYIRAKALGGCGVVNGMTYMRGVPRDYDYWAELGNTGWSYDDLLPYFIKSEDNGNIGNLTSTEY
;
A
#
# COMPACT_ATOMS: atom_id res chain seq x y z
N MET A 1 -21.59 -7.21 -14.75
CA MET A 1 -21.82 -8.61 -14.37
C MET A 1 -21.13 -8.81 -13.03
N ALA A 2 -21.78 -9.43 -12.05
CA ALA A 2 -21.14 -9.63 -10.75
C ALA A 2 -19.93 -10.58 -10.91
N CYS A 3 -18.82 -10.25 -10.26
CA CYS A 3 -17.65 -11.10 -10.20
C CYS A 3 -18.02 -12.35 -9.40
N ASN A 4 -18.04 -13.50 -10.07
CA ASN A 4 -18.69 -14.72 -9.59
C ASN A 4 -17.84 -15.44 -8.51
N CYS A 5 -17.55 -14.78 -7.40
CA CYS A 5 -16.82 -15.34 -6.26
C CYS A 5 -17.57 -15.16 -4.94
N THR A 6 -17.26 -16.05 -3.99
CA THR A 6 -17.93 -16.12 -2.70
C THR A 6 -17.45 -15.00 -1.76
N ASN A 7 -18.39 -14.17 -1.30
CA ASN A 7 -18.20 -13.08 -0.32
C ASN A 7 -17.10 -12.07 -0.69
N PRO A 8 -17.24 -11.32 -1.80
CA PRO A 8 -16.27 -10.31 -2.20
C PRO A 8 -16.20 -9.17 -1.17
N PHE A 9 -14.99 -8.79 -0.77
CA PHE A 9 -14.76 -7.56 -0.01
C PHE A 9 -14.57 -6.40 -0.99
N TYR A 10 -15.41 -5.38 -0.89
CA TYR A 10 -15.35 -4.19 -1.77
C TYR A 10 -14.71 -2.97 -1.10
N GLY A 11 -14.57 -2.99 0.22
CA GLY A 11 -14.09 -1.87 1.03
C GLY A 11 -14.95 -0.61 0.98
N VAL A 12 -14.35 0.47 1.48
CA VAL A 12 -14.95 1.82 1.52
C VAL A 12 -15.25 2.32 0.11
N PRO A 13 -16.41 2.92 -0.17
CA PRO A 13 -16.70 3.50 -1.49
C PRO A 13 -15.85 4.75 -1.78
N ILE A 14 -15.72 5.09 -3.06
CA ILE A 14 -14.97 6.27 -3.55
C ILE A 14 -15.71 7.59 -3.27
N GLN A 15 -16.78 7.57 -2.49
CA GLN A 15 -17.55 8.76 -2.17
C GLN A 15 -16.74 9.58 -1.16
N ASN A 16 -16.10 10.65 -1.64
CA ASN A 16 -15.39 11.59 -0.79
C ASN A 16 -16.40 12.54 -0.12
N THR A 17 -16.36 12.65 1.21
CA THR A 17 -17.19 13.58 1.99
C THR A 17 -16.81 15.06 1.80
N SER A 18 -15.74 15.34 1.03
CA SER A 18 -15.27 16.70 0.75
C SER A 18 -16.14 17.45 -0.26
N CYS A 19 -16.87 16.74 -1.15
CA CYS A 19 -17.77 17.36 -2.13
C CYS A 19 -19.19 16.81 -1.97
N ASN A 20 -20.03 17.53 -1.21
CA ASN A 20 -21.39 17.09 -0.85
C ASN A 20 -22.49 17.59 -1.81
N ALA A 21 -22.14 18.06 -3.01
CA ALA A 21 -23.15 18.46 -3.99
C ALA A 21 -23.90 17.22 -4.52
N ALA A 22 -25.23 17.25 -4.56
CA ALA A 22 -26.06 16.09 -4.92
C ALA A 22 -25.67 15.46 -6.28
N SER A 23 -25.33 16.30 -7.27
CA SER A 23 -24.86 15.85 -8.59
C SER A 23 -23.54 15.08 -8.52
N SER A 24 -22.60 15.56 -7.71
CA SER A 24 -21.30 14.89 -7.50
C SER A 24 -21.46 13.55 -6.77
N VAL A 25 -22.37 13.46 -5.79
CA VAL A 25 -22.65 12.21 -5.07
C VAL A 25 -23.25 11.17 -6.01
N MET A 26 -24.22 11.55 -6.85
CA MET A 26 -24.82 10.63 -7.81
C MET A 26 -23.79 10.11 -8.83
N PHE A 27 -22.97 11.01 -9.38
CA PHE A 27 -21.90 10.64 -10.29
C PHE A 27 -20.90 9.68 -9.64
N MET A 28 -20.37 10.01 -8.46
CA MET A 28 -19.41 9.15 -7.75
C MET A 28 -20.01 7.81 -7.36
N THR A 29 -21.32 7.76 -7.09
CA THR A 29 -22.03 6.50 -6.85
C THR A 29 -22.09 5.64 -8.10
N LEU A 30 -22.37 6.23 -9.26
CA LEU A 30 -22.34 5.52 -10.55
C LEU A 30 -20.93 5.01 -10.86
N VAL A 31 -19.89 5.83 -10.67
CA VAL A 31 -18.50 5.43 -10.88
C VAL A 31 -18.11 4.29 -9.93
N ASN A 32 -18.43 4.40 -8.64
CA ASN A 32 -18.15 3.36 -7.66
C ASN A 32 -18.84 2.03 -8.03
N ASN A 33 -20.11 2.07 -8.46
CA ASN A 33 -20.80 0.87 -8.92
C ASN A 33 -20.21 0.29 -10.19
N LEU A 34 -19.80 1.13 -11.14
CA LEU A 34 -19.12 0.68 -12.36
C LEU A 34 -17.85 -0.09 -11.99
N LEU A 35 -16.97 0.50 -11.17
CA LEU A 35 -15.70 -0.11 -10.78
C LEU A 35 -15.88 -1.43 -10.02
N ARG A 36 -16.84 -1.50 -9.10
CA ARG A 36 -17.17 -2.74 -8.36
C ARG A 36 -17.71 -3.86 -9.26
N ASN A 37 -18.24 -3.52 -10.43
CA ASN A 37 -18.77 -4.49 -11.39
C ASN A 37 -17.79 -4.85 -12.53
N GLN A 38 -16.61 -4.23 -12.56
CA GLN A 38 -15.51 -4.56 -13.47
C GLN A 38 -14.53 -5.47 -12.72
N CYS A 39 -14.50 -6.76 -13.09
CA CYS A 39 -13.78 -7.78 -12.32
C CYS A 39 -12.26 -7.74 -12.52
N ASP A 40 -11.84 -7.28 -13.69
CA ASP A 40 -10.44 -6.96 -14.02
C ASP A 40 -9.89 -5.82 -13.17
N ILE A 41 -10.71 -4.82 -12.83
CA ILE A 41 -10.31 -3.69 -11.99
C ILE A 41 -10.47 -4.00 -10.50
N SER A 42 -11.60 -4.57 -10.11
CA SER A 42 -11.94 -4.77 -8.69
C SER A 42 -11.17 -5.90 -8.02
N ASP A 43 -10.71 -6.88 -8.82
CA ASP A 43 -9.98 -8.08 -8.43
C ASP A 43 -10.47 -8.73 -7.13
N VAL A 44 -11.79 -8.69 -6.90
CA VAL A 44 -12.39 -9.15 -5.63
C VAL A 44 -12.22 -10.65 -5.38
N CYS A 45 -11.89 -11.40 -6.43
CA CYS A 45 -11.69 -12.84 -6.36
C CYS A 45 -10.22 -13.24 -6.13
N GLY A 46 -9.25 -12.37 -6.45
CA GLY A 46 -7.82 -12.55 -6.17
C GLY A 46 -7.41 -12.22 -4.74
N ARG A 47 -8.32 -11.64 -3.95
CA ARG A 47 -8.05 -11.21 -2.57
C ARG A 47 -7.77 -12.37 -1.64
N ILE A 48 -6.83 -12.14 -0.72
CA ILE A 48 -6.43 -13.11 0.29
C ILE A 48 -7.61 -13.35 1.25
N ARG A 49 -7.90 -14.61 1.54
CA ARG A 49 -8.92 -14.96 2.53
C ARG A 49 -8.29 -15.00 3.92
N PRO A 50 -8.73 -14.18 4.88
CA PRO A 50 -8.17 -14.22 6.21
C PRO A 50 -8.54 -15.53 6.92
N THR A 51 -7.61 -16.05 7.73
CA THR A 51 -7.95 -17.12 8.67
C THR A 51 -8.58 -16.53 9.92
N LEU A 52 -9.79 -17.00 10.27
CA LEU A 52 -10.50 -16.57 11.49
C LEU A 52 -10.07 -17.36 12.73
N ASN A 53 -9.45 -18.53 12.51
CA ASN A 53 -8.96 -19.41 13.56
C ASN A 53 -7.47 -19.68 13.27
N PRO A 54 -6.55 -18.80 13.71
CA PRO A 54 -5.13 -19.02 13.51
C PRO A 54 -4.66 -20.28 14.27
N ASP A 55 -3.65 -20.94 13.71
CA ASP A 55 -2.97 -22.06 14.38
C ASP A 55 -2.27 -21.56 15.65
N ASN A 56 -1.99 -22.46 16.59
CA ASN A 56 -1.28 -22.12 17.82
C ASN A 56 0.21 -21.76 17.59
N SER A 57 0.78 -22.06 16.42
CA SER A 57 2.19 -21.86 16.11
C SER A 57 2.44 -21.64 14.63
N TYR A 58 3.38 -20.74 14.33
CA TYR A 58 3.90 -20.42 13.00
C TYR A 58 5.43 -20.32 13.08
N ASP A 59 6.12 -20.58 11.98
CA ASP A 59 7.58 -20.39 11.89
C ASP A 59 7.92 -18.89 11.92
N PHE A 60 7.08 -18.07 11.26
CA PHE A 60 7.24 -16.63 11.21
C PHE A 60 5.90 -15.92 11.40
N ILE A 61 5.93 -14.82 12.16
CA ILE A 61 4.82 -13.88 12.28
C ILE A 61 5.29 -12.53 11.76
N VAL A 62 4.67 -12.06 10.68
CA VAL A 62 4.91 -10.74 10.11
C VAL A 62 3.81 -9.80 10.60
N VAL A 63 4.21 -8.70 11.22
CA VAL A 63 3.29 -7.69 11.77
C VAL A 63 3.26 -6.48 10.85
N GLY A 64 2.12 -6.27 10.20
CA GLY A 64 1.87 -5.23 9.20
C GLY A 64 1.99 -5.75 7.77
N GLY A 65 0.87 -5.81 7.05
CA GLY A 65 0.76 -6.16 5.63
C GLY A 65 1.00 -4.97 4.70
N GLY A 66 1.92 -4.07 5.06
CA GLY A 66 2.35 -2.97 4.20
C GLY A 66 3.40 -3.42 3.17
N GLY A 67 3.94 -2.46 2.38
CA GLY A 67 4.90 -2.77 1.31
C GLY A 67 6.05 -3.70 1.71
N ALA A 68 6.72 -3.45 2.83
CA ALA A 68 7.79 -4.33 3.32
C ALA A 68 7.28 -5.67 3.86
N GLY A 69 6.23 -5.65 4.69
CA GLY A 69 5.70 -6.86 5.33
C GLY A 69 5.10 -7.85 4.34
N SER A 70 4.40 -7.37 3.31
CA SER A 70 3.89 -8.22 2.24
C SER A 70 5.02 -8.87 1.44
N VAL A 71 6.13 -8.16 1.17
CA VAL A 71 7.31 -8.74 0.52
C VAL A 71 7.95 -9.82 1.40
N VAL A 72 8.16 -9.54 2.70
CA VAL A 72 8.74 -10.50 3.63
C VAL A 72 7.86 -11.75 3.75
N ALA A 73 6.55 -11.58 3.96
CA ALA A 73 5.61 -12.69 4.06
C ALA A 73 5.58 -13.54 2.78
N GLY A 74 5.56 -12.89 1.61
CA GLY A 74 5.58 -13.56 0.31
C GLY A 74 6.88 -14.33 0.04
N ARG A 75 8.04 -13.78 0.41
CA ARG A 75 9.33 -14.49 0.23
C ARG A 75 9.51 -15.65 1.20
N LEU A 76 9.08 -15.50 2.46
CA LEU A 76 9.13 -16.60 3.43
C LEU A 76 8.21 -17.74 3.01
N SER A 77 7.03 -17.45 2.44
CA SER A 77 6.09 -18.48 2.02
C SER A 77 6.49 -19.22 0.73
N GLU A 78 7.55 -18.78 0.02
CA GLU A 78 8.13 -19.54 -1.10
C GLU A 78 8.68 -20.91 -0.65
N ASN A 79 9.05 -21.06 0.63
CA ASN A 79 9.39 -22.35 1.20
C ASN A 79 8.11 -23.05 1.71
N PRO A 80 7.65 -24.15 1.06
CA PRO A 80 6.42 -24.82 1.46
C PRO A 80 6.48 -25.50 2.83
N ASN A 81 7.67 -25.59 3.44
CA ASN A 81 7.85 -26.15 4.77
C ASN A 81 7.63 -25.11 5.90
N TRP A 82 7.54 -23.82 5.58
CA TRP A 82 7.33 -22.77 6.57
C TRP A 82 5.88 -22.32 6.61
N LYS A 83 5.33 -22.19 7.81
CA LYS A 83 4.06 -21.54 8.10
C LYS A 83 4.28 -20.07 8.45
N VAL A 84 3.71 -19.18 7.66
CA VAL A 84 3.83 -17.73 7.84
C VAL A 84 2.47 -17.14 8.18
N LEU A 85 2.38 -16.41 9.29
CA LEU A 85 1.20 -15.61 9.65
C LEU A 85 1.49 -14.14 9.37
N LEU A 86 0.65 -13.49 8.57
CA LEU A 86 0.66 -12.04 8.40
C LEU A 86 -0.51 -11.44 9.18
N ILE A 87 -0.24 -10.44 10.02
CA ILE A 87 -1.25 -9.71 10.78
C ILE A 87 -1.28 -8.27 10.30
N GLU A 88 -2.41 -7.82 9.78
CA GLU A 88 -2.62 -6.44 9.33
C GLU A 88 -3.75 -5.80 10.15
N GLN A 89 -3.59 -4.52 10.49
CA GLN A 89 -4.59 -3.77 11.26
C GLN A 89 -5.79 -3.37 10.38
N GLY A 90 -5.56 -3.11 9.10
CA GLY A 90 -6.56 -2.77 8.10
C GLY A 90 -7.24 -3.98 7.47
N ASN A 91 -8.26 -3.69 6.67
CA ASN A 91 -8.88 -4.66 5.76
C ASN A 91 -8.12 -4.68 4.42
N ASP A 92 -8.59 -5.46 3.45
CA ASP A 92 -8.13 -5.35 2.07
C ASP A 92 -8.30 -3.93 1.51
N GLU A 93 -7.54 -3.61 0.47
CA GLU A 93 -7.60 -2.31 -0.18
C GLU A 93 -8.98 -2.06 -0.86
N PRO A 94 -9.55 -0.85 -0.75
CA PRO A 94 -10.81 -0.54 -1.42
C PRO A 94 -10.69 -0.66 -2.94
N VAL A 95 -11.73 -1.14 -3.63
CA VAL A 95 -11.72 -1.30 -5.11
C VAL A 95 -11.32 -0.01 -5.83
N GLY A 96 -11.74 1.16 -5.34
CA GLY A 96 -11.39 2.41 -5.98
C GLY A 96 -9.91 2.78 -5.92
N SER A 97 -9.13 2.18 -5.01
CA SER A 97 -7.68 2.43 -4.92
C SER A 97 -6.91 1.85 -6.11
N GLN A 98 -7.52 0.92 -6.86
CA GLN A 98 -6.98 0.36 -8.10
C GLN A 98 -6.96 1.38 -9.24
N VAL A 99 -7.66 2.51 -9.10
CA VAL A 99 -7.63 3.61 -10.07
C VAL A 99 -6.73 4.72 -9.51
N PRO A 100 -5.58 5.00 -10.15
CA PRO A 100 -4.58 5.96 -9.69
C PRO A 100 -5.14 7.29 -9.18
N THR A 101 -6.01 7.94 -9.96
CA THR A 101 -6.59 9.24 -9.63
C THR A 101 -7.40 9.25 -8.33
N PHE A 102 -7.89 8.10 -7.87
CA PHE A 102 -8.73 7.98 -6.68
C PHE A 102 -7.97 7.63 -5.40
N ALA A 103 -6.65 7.38 -5.45
CA ALA A 103 -5.85 7.00 -4.26
C ALA A 103 -6.03 7.98 -3.09
N PHE A 104 -6.07 9.29 -3.36
CA PHE A 104 -6.22 10.33 -2.34
C PHE A 104 -7.63 10.45 -1.76
N THR A 105 -8.66 9.87 -2.40
CA THR A 105 -10.04 9.90 -1.91
C THR A 105 -10.22 9.15 -0.59
N PHE A 106 -9.33 8.21 -0.30
CA PHE A 106 -9.36 7.41 0.92
C PHE A 106 -8.63 8.07 2.10
N ILE A 107 -7.99 9.21 1.89
CA ILE A 107 -7.40 10.00 2.96
C ILE A 107 -8.50 10.72 3.73
N GLY A 108 -8.51 10.59 5.05
CA GLY A 108 -9.53 11.22 5.92
C GLY A 108 -10.58 10.24 6.42
N ASN A 109 -10.57 9.01 5.91
CA ASN A 109 -11.42 7.93 6.39
C ASN A 109 -10.66 7.06 7.40
N SER A 110 -11.24 6.83 8.58
CA SER A 110 -10.64 6.07 9.68
C SER A 110 -10.54 4.56 9.43
N GLU A 111 -11.26 4.03 8.43
CA GLU A 111 -11.14 2.65 7.99
C GLU A 111 -9.91 2.42 7.11
N THR A 112 -9.46 3.44 6.37
CA THR A 112 -8.36 3.34 5.39
C THR A 112 -7.12 4.11 5.78
N THR A 113 -7.21 5.07 6.70
CA THR A 113 -6.09 5.93 7.10
C THR A 113 -6.05 6.22 8.60
N LEU A 114 -4.84 6.38 9.10
CA LEU A 114 -4.49 6.80 10.46
C LEU A 114 -3.85 8.19 10.38
N PHE A 115 -4.29 9.07 11.29
CA PHE A 115 -3.81 10.44 11.42
C PHE A 115 -2.99 10.54 12.69
N TYR A 116 -1.66 10.41 12.56
CA TYR A 116 -0.76 10.58 13.69
C TYR A 116 -0.37 12.05 13.82
N PRO A 117 -0.69 12.73 14.94
CA PRO A 117 -0.15 14.05 15.19
C PRO A 117 1.33 13.93 15.57
N THR A 118 2.17 14.81 15.02
CA THR A 118 3.54 14.95 15.54
C THR A 118 3.52 15.57 16.92
N GLU A 119 4.64 15.49 17.64
CA GLU A 119 4.90 16.43 18.75
C GLU A 119 4.79 17.89 18.26
N ARG A 120 4.55 18.81 19.18
CA ARG A 120 4.44 20.25 18.87
C ARG A 120 5.71 20.74 18.15
N GLN A 121 5.55 21.35 17.00
CA GLN A 121 6.66 21.87 16.20
C GLN A 121 6.86 23.37 16.45
N ALA A 122 8.10 23.77 16.72
CA ALA A 122 8.44 25.19 16.93
C ALA A 122 8.43 25.98 15.61
N ASN A 123 8.91 25.37 14.52
CA ASN A 123 9.20 26.03 13.25
C ASN A 123 8.36 25.50 12.06
N ALA A 124 7.44 24.57 12.29
CA ALA A 124 6.59 23.97 11.26
C ALA A 124 5.12 23.90 11.71
N CYS A 125 4.20 23.73 10.75
CA CYS A 125 2.77 23.48 11.00
C CYS A 125 2.10 24.49 11.96
N ARG A 126 2.58 25.74 12.01
CA ARG A 126 2.13 26.79 12.93
C ARG A 126 0.69 27.25 12.72
N GLN A 127 0.07 26.85 11.61
CA GLN A 127 -1.34 27.11 11.30
C GLN A 127 -2.26 25.96 11.77
N ASN A 128 -1.70 24.79 12.10
CA ASN A 128 -2.47 23.64 12.57
C ASN A 128 -2.76 23.77 14.07
N ALA A 129 -3.79 23.06 14.54
CA ALA A 129 -4.07 22.93 15.95
C ALA A 129 -2.82 22.46 16.72
N ASN A 130 -2.52 23.14 17.83
CA ASN A 130 -1.36 22.88 18.69
C ASN A 130 0.03 22.92 17.98
N ASN A 131 0.14 23.55 16.81
CA ASN A 131 1.33 23.53 15.96
C ASN A 131 1.83 22.10 15.64
N GLN A 132 0.91 21.14 15.50
CA GLN A 132 1.25 19.75 15.19
C GLN A 132 1.07 19.50 13.69
N CYS A 133 2.02 18.78 13.09
CA CYS A 133 1.86 18.28 11.75
C CYS A 133 1.03 17.02 11.75
N THR A 134 0.30 16.80 10.65
CA THR A 134 -0.45 15.57 10.43
C THR A 134 0.43 14.59 9.66
N TYR A 135 0.65 13.41 10.23
CA TYR A 135 1.39 12.33 9.59
C TYR A 135 0.44 11.19 9.22
N ILE A 136 0.17 11.06 7.92
CA ILE A 136 -0.84 10.16 7.38
C ILE A 136 -0.19 8.80 7.13
N ARG A 137 -0.82 7.73 7.63
CA ARG A 137 -0.49 6.35 7.30
C ARG A 137 -1.74 5.64 6.79
N ALA A 138 -1.59 4.74 5.83
CA ALA A 138 -2.68 3.87 5.44
C ALA A 138 -2.90 2.75 6.46
N LYS A 139 -4.14 2.29 6.54
CA LYS A 139 -4.62 1.16 7.34
C LYS A 139 -5.36 0.21 6.43
N ALA A 140 -4.61 -0.53 5.61
CA ALA A 140 -5.12 -1.49 4.65
C ALA A 140 -4.01 -2.50 4.31
N LEU A 141 -4.38 -3.68 3.83
CA LEU A 141 -3.44 -4.60 3.17
C LEU A 141 -2.83 -3.88 1.95
N GLY A 142 -1.50 -3.96 1.80
CA GLY A 142 -0.71 -3.11 0.89
C GLY A 142 -0.17 -1.83 1.56
N GLY A 143 -0.72 -1.44 2.71
CA GLY A 143 -0.26 -0.32 3.52
C GLY A 143 -0.27 1.00 2.76
N CYS A 144 0.76 1.83 2.97
CA CYS A 144 0.81 3.17 2.37
C CYS A 144 0.84 3.15 0.83
N GLY A 145 1.12 2.02 0.19
CA GLY A 145 1.01 1.87 -1.26
C GLY A 145 -0.41 2.12 -1.78
N VAL A 146 -1.43 1.84 -0.97
CA VAL A 146 -2.85 2.00 -1.33
C VAL A 146 -3.28 3.46 -1.50
N VAL A 147 -2.58 4.40 -0.85
CA VAL A 147 -2.95 5.83 -0.81
C VAL A 147 -1.81 6.77 -1.23
N ASN A 148 -0.72 6.23 -1.80
CA ASN A 148 0.41 7.04 -2.24
C ASN A 148 0.16 7.67 -3.62
N GLY A 149 1.13 8.46 -4.10
CA GLY A 149 1.10 9.04 -5.45
C GLY A 149 1.60 8.13 -6.56
N MET A 150 1.80 6.82 -6.30
CA MET A 150 2.32 5.79 -7.22
C MET A 150 3.65 6.13 -7.92
N THR A 151 4.39 7.10 -7.40
CA THR A 151 5.68 7.47 -7.96
C THR A 151 6.70 6.38 -7.65
N TYR A 152 7.30 5.79 -8.68
CA TYR A 152 8.42 4.88 -8.54
C TYR A 152 9.71 5.65 -8.80
N MET A 153 10.53 5.79 -7.76
CA MET A 153 11.88 6.34 -7.82
C MET A 153 12.77 5.47 -6.93
N ARG A 154 13.91 5.06 -7.45
CA ARG A 154 14.99 4.50 -6.62
C ARG A 154 15.64 5.63 -5.80
N GLY A 155 16.39 5.28 -4.76
CA GLY A 155 17.21 6.27 -4.04
C GLY A 155 18.46 6.66 -4.82
N VAL A 156 19.14 7.72 -4.36
CA VAL A 156 20.43 8.13 -4.92
C VAL A 156 21.50 7.13 -4.44
N PRO A 157 22.40 6.62 -5.31
CA PRO A 157 23.42 5.65 -4.91
C PRO A 157 24.19 6.02 -3.65
N ARG A 158 24.58 7.29 -3.54
CA ARG A 158 25.29 7.86 -2.40
C ARG A 158 24.58 7.65 -1.05
N ASP A 159 23.25 7.63 -1.02
CA ASP A 159 22.50 7.42 0.23
C ASP A 159 22.69 6.00 0.76
N TYR A 160 22.75 5.01 -0.13
CA TYR A 160 22.97 3.61 0.22
C TYR A 160 24.44 3.32 0.53
N ASP A 161 25.36 3.89 -0.25
CA ASP A 161 26.80 3.78 0.03
C ASP A 161 27.11 4.37 1.41
N TYR A 162 26.47 5.48 1.78
CA TYR A 162 26.57 6.03 3.13
C TYR A 162 26.06 5.06 4.20
N TRP A 163 25.00 4.27 3.95
CA TRP A 163 24.58 3.22 4.89
C TRP A 163 25.65 2.16 5.07
N ALA A 164 26.32 1.75 3.99
CA ALA A 164 27.45 0.81 4.07
C ALA A 164 28.63 1.41 4.84
N GLU A 165 28.96 2.68 4.63
CA GLU A 165 30.01 3.41 5.36
C GLU A 165 29.74 3.50 6.86
N LEU A 166 28.47 3.55 7.28
CA LEU A 166 28.07 3.47 8.69
C LEU A 166 28.25 2.07 9.31
N GLY A 167 28.80 1.11 8.57
CA GLY A 167 29.08 -0.25 9.02
C GLY A 167 28.01 -1.28 8.64
N ASN A 168 26.98 -0.90 7.87
CA ASN A 168 25.94 -1.82 7.42
C ASN A 168 26.40 -2.56 6.17
N THR A 169 27.24 -3.57 6.35
CA THR A 169 27.76 -4.38 5.23
C THR A 169 26.62 -4.99 4.41
N GLY A 170 26.73 -4.93 3.07
CA GLY A 170 25.69 -5.43 2.15
C GLY A 170 24.58 -4.43 1.82
N TRP A 171 24.70 -3.17 2.25
CA TRP A 171 23.74 -2.09 2.01
C TRP A 171 24.24 -1.01 1.06
N SER A 172 25.35 -1.23 0.34
CA SER A 172 25.79 -0.31 -0.71
C SER A 172 24.80 -0.32 -1.89
N TYR A 173 24.85 0.70 -2.76
CA TYR A 173 23.94 0.72 -3.91
C TYR A 173 24.13 -0.50 -4.80
N ASP A 174 25.38 -0.90 -5.04
CA ASP A 174 25.73 -2.06 -5.87
C ASP A 174 25.20 -3.37 -5.27
N ASP A 175 25.21 -3.51 -3.93
CA ASP A 175 24.63 -4.67 -3.25
C ASP A 175 23.09 -4.74 -3.39
N LEU A 176 22.44 -3.57 -3.43
CA LEU A 176 20.97 -3.45 -3.43
C LEU A 176 20.36 -3.42 -4.83
N LEU A 177 21.09 -2.98 -5.85
CA LEU A 177 20.61 -2.87 -7.23
C LEU A 177 19.98 -4.18 -7.76
N PRO A 178 20.56 -5.38 -7.54
CA PRO A 178 19.93 -6.63 -7.95
C PRO A 178 18.55 -6.85 -7.31
N TYR A 179 18.33 -6.36 -6.08
CA TYR A 179 17.05 -6.48 -5.39
C TYR A 179 16.03 -5.46 -5.88
N PHE A 180 16.46 -4.24 -6.25
CA PHE A 180 15.58 -3.27 -6.92
C PHE A 180 15.09 -3.82 -8.26
N ILE A 181 16.00 -4.34 -9.09
CA ILE A 181 15.65 -4.99 -10.37
C ILE A 181 14.74 -6.21 -10.15
N LYS A 182 15.01 -7.03 -9.13
CA LYS A 182 14.15 -8.18 -8.80
C LYS A 182 12.72 -7.77 -8.39
N SER A 183 12.55 -6.55 -7.89
CA SER A 183 11.26 -6.08 -7.37
C SER A 183 10.38 -5.38 -8.41
N GLU A 184 10.94 -5.01 -9.56
CA GLU A 184 10.22 -4.29 -10.61
C GLU A 184 9.89 -5.21 -11.81
N ASP A 185 8.83 -4.85 -12.55
CA ASP A 185 8.44 -5.47 -13.82
C ASP A 185 8.22 -4.38 -14.88
N ASN A 186 9.23 -3.51 -15.05
CA ASN A 186 9.17 -2.44 -16.03
C ASN A 186 9.45 -3.00 -17.44
N GLY A 187 8.38 -3.17 -18.23
CA GLY A 187 8.44 -3.69 -19.59
C GLY A 187 9.19 -2.82 -20.62
N ASN A 188 9.71 -1.66 -20.22
CA ASN A 188 10.50 -0.78 -21.10
C ASN A 188 12.03 -0.87 -20.87
N ILE A 189 12.48 -1.71 -19.93
CA ILE A 189 13.91 -1.95 -19.70
C ILE A 189 14.55 -2.57 -20.95
N GLY A 190 15.68 -2.02 -21.38
CA GLY A 190 16.37 -2.41 -22.61
C GLY A 190 15.81 -1.81 -23.90
N ASN A 191 14.65 -1.14 -23.84
CA ASN A 191 14.07 -0.42 -24.98
C ASN A 191 14.19 1.10 -24.80
N LEU A 192 13.54 1.63 -23.75
CA LEU A 192 13.51 3.07 -23.45
C LEU A 192 14.34 3.43 -22.21
N THR A 193 14.69 2.44 -21.37
CA THR A 193 15.46 2.66 -20.14
C THR A 193 16.59 1.63 -20.04
N SER A 194 17.81 2.08 -19.73
CA SER A 194 18.96 1.19 -19.53
C SER A 194 18.83 0.40 -18.22
N THR A 195 19.47 -0.76 -18.13
CA THR A 195 19.66 -1.49 -16.86
C THR A 195 20.75 -0.90 -15.98
N GLU A 196 21.57 0.02 -16.53
CA GLU A 196 22.68 0.66 -15.80
C GLU A 196 22.22 1.71 -14.77
N TYR A 197 20.92 2.05 -14.73
CA TYR A 197 20.34 3.04 -13.82
C TYR A 197 19.01 2.59 -13.22
#